data_AF-A0A2V2QAT8-F1
#
_entry.id   AF-A0A2V2QAT8-F1
#
_cell.length_a   1.000
_cell.length_b   1.000
_cell.length_c   1.000
_cell.angle_alpha   90.00
_cell.angle_beta   90.00
_cell.angle_gamma   90.00
#
_symmetry.space_group_name_H-M   'P 1'
#
loop_
_entity.id
_entity.type
_entity.pdbx_description
1 polymer ?
#
loop_
_entity_poly.entity_id
_entity_poly.type
_entity_poly.pdbx_seq_one_letter_code
_entity_poly.pdbx_strand_id
1 'polypeptide(L)' 'EDGPGTDPADYLRRARDSRAAHELAEGVRLGVHPDDIALCLELDRFPFAMVATQEDALTVLRPHRTDG' A
#
# COMPACT_ATOMS: atom_id res chain seq x y z
N GLU A 1 8.01 -19.72 6.48
CA GLU A 1 7.45 -20.23 5.21
C GLU A 1 6.61 -19.11 4.64
N ASP A 2 7.00 -18.58 3.48
CA ASP A 2 6.15 -17.63 2.77
C ASP A 2 4.90 -18.39 2.30
N GLY A 3 3.73 -17.87 2.65
CA GLY A 3 2.45 -18.46 2.23
C GLY A 3 2.33 -18.47 0.70
N PRO A 4 1.36 -19.20 0.14
CA PRO A 4 1.14 -19.17 -1.31
C PRO A 4 0.95 -17.72 -1.77
N GLY A 5 1.72 -17.32 -2.78
CA GLY A 5 1.67 -15.99 -3.36
C GLY A 5 0.24 -15.65 -3.79
N THR A 6 -0.30 -14.55 -3.24
CA THR A 6 -1.62 -14.04 -3.64
C THR A 6 -1.44 -13.17 -4.88
N ASP A 7 -2.19 -13.44 -5.95
CA ASP A 7 -2.22 -12.56 -7.12
C ASP A 7 -2.81 -11.19 -6.72
N PRO A 8 -2.04 -10.09 -6.84
CA PRO A 8 -2.49 -8.77 -6.44
C PRO A 8 -3.43 -8.11 -7.46
N ALA A 9 -3.58 -8.65 -8.68
CA ALA A 9 -4.28 -7.98 -9.78
C ALA A 9 -5.72 -7.56 -9.42
N ASP A 10 -6.45 -8.44 -8.73
CA ASP A 10 -7.82 -8.16 -8.30
C ASP A 10 -7.89 -7.04 -7.25
N TYR A 11 -6.91 -6.98 -6.35
CA TYR A 11 -6.83 -5.94 -5.32
C TYR A 11 -6.45 -4.59 -5.93
N LEU A 12 -5.50 -4.58 -6.86
CA LEU A 12 -5.08 -3.37 -7.57
C LEU A 12 -6.23 -2.78 -8.41
N ARG A 13 -7.00 -3.64 -9.09
CA ARG A 13 -8.21 -3.20 -9.83
C ARG A 13 -9.23 -2.58 -8.89
N ARG A 14 -9.57 -3.28 -7.79
CA ARG A 14 -10.53 -2.77 -6.79
C ARG A 14 -10.09 -1.45 -6.16
N ALA A 15 -8.80 -1.28 -5.90
CA ALA A 15 -8.26 -0.05 -5.35
C ALA A 15 -8.36 1.11 -6.35
N ARG A 16 -8.00 0.86 -7.63
CA ARG A 16 -8.14 1.83 -8.73
C ARG A 16 -9.58 2.29 -8.93
N ASP A 17 -10.52 1.36 -8.90
CA ASP A 17 -11.95 1.64 -9.16
C ASP A 17 -12.69 2.12 -7.90
N SER A 18 -11.98 2.38 -6.81
CA SER A 18 -12.59 2.79 -5.56
C SER A 18 -13.06 4.24 -5.58
N ARG A 19 -14.13 4.52 -4.84
CA ARG A 19 -14.59 5.90 -4.57
C ARG A 19 -13.46 6.77 -4.01
N ALA A 20 -12.61 6.22 -3.15
CA ALA A 20 -11.49 6.96 -2.57
C ALA A 20 -10.47 7.40 -3.63
N ALA A 21 -10.14 6.53 -4.59
CA ALA A 21 -9.28 6.89 -5.72
C ALA A 21 -9.93 7.99 -6.57
N HIS A 22 -11.25 7.92 -6.82
CA HIS A 22 -11.95 8.97 -7.54
C HIS A 22 -11.94 10.32 -6.79
N GLU A 23 -12.22 10.34 -5.49
CA GLU A 23 -12.18 11.57 -4.68
C GLU A 23 -10.77 12.20 -4.64
N LEU A 24 -9.71 11.38 -4.66
CA LEU A 24 -8.33 11.84 -4.75
C LEU A 24 -8.04 12.45 -6.13
N ALA A 25 -8.49 11.80 -7.22
CA ALA A 25 -8.28 12.28 -8.59
C ALA A 25 -8.98 13.63 -8.84
N GLU A 26 -10.19 13.79 -8.30
CA GLU A 26 -10.99 15.01 -8.45
C GLU A 26 -10.55 16.14 -7.49
N GLY A 27 -9.51 15.91 -6.68
CA GLY A 27 -8.98 16.94 -5.76
C GLY A 27 -9.95 17.31 -4.63
N VAL A 28 -10.90 16.44 -4.29
CA VAL A 28 -11.86 16.66 -3.19
C VAL A 28 -11.13 16.75 -1.83
N ARG A 29 -9.97 16.09 -1.73
CA ARG A 29 -9.10 16.10 -0.55
C ARG A 29 -7.93 17.07 -0.77
N LEU A 30 -7.72 17.96 0.19
CA LEU A 30 -6.58 18.89 0.16
C LEU A 30 -5.26 18.14 0.38
N GLY A 31 -4.22 18.58 -0.33
CA GLY A 31 -2.86 18.04 -0.19
C GLY A 31 -2.56 16.78 -1.01
N VAL A 32 -3.47 16.36 -1.90
CA VAL A 32 -3.23 15.26 -2.83
C VAL A 32 -2.30 15.67 -3.96
N HIS A 33 -1.36 14.80 -4.33
CA HIS A 33 -0.53 14.94 -5.51
C HIS A 33 -1.20 14.25 -6.71
N PRO A 34 -1.12 14.79 -7.94
CA PRO A 34 -1.73 14.17 -9.13
C PRO A 34 -1.31 12.70 -9.36
N ASP A 35 -0.09 12.35 -8.94
CA ASP A 35 0.44 10.99 -9.10
C ASP A 35 0.11 10.04 -7.94
N ASP A 36 -0.53 10.50 -6.86
CA ASP A 36 -0.70 9.68 -5.64
C ASP A 36 -1.39 8.34 -5.94
N ILE A 37 -2.39 8.33 -6.82
CA ILE A 37 -3.09 7.10 -7.20
C ILE A 37 -2.14 6.15 -7.95
N ALA A 38 -1.36 6.65 -8.90
CA ALA A 38 -0.43 5.84 -9.66
C ALA A 38 0.68 5.27 -8.74
N LEU A 39 1.21 6.12 -7.85
CA LEU A 39 2.27 5.78 -6.91
C LEU A 39 1.82 4.78 -5.84
N CYS A 40 0.58 4.86 -5.36
CA CYS A 40 0.02 3.93 -4.38
C CYS A 40 -0.33 2.55 -4.98
N LEU A 41 -0.53 2.47 -6.29
CA LEU A 41 -0.90 1.23 -6.98
C LEU A 41 0.30 0.50 -7.60
N GLU A 42 1.51 1.01 -7.40
CA GLU A 42 2.74 0.34 -7.82
C GLU A 42 3.04 -0.84 -6.88
N LEU A 43 2.90 -2.06 -7.41
CA LEU A 43 3.19 -3.29 -6.70
C LEU A 43 4.68 -3.40 -6.39
N ASP A 44 5.02 -3.80 -5.17
CA ASP A 44 6.40 -4.07 -4.72
C ASP A 44 7.41 -2.96 -5.05
N ARG A 45 6.94 -1.71 -5.06
CA ARG A 45 7.75 -0.51 -5.31
C ARG A 45 9.00 -0.43 -4.44
N PHE A 46 8.91 -0.95 -3.22
CA PHE A 46 10.00 -0.98 -2.25
C PHE A 46 10.38 -2.43 -1.94
N PRO A 47 11.69 -2.75 -1.81
CA PRO A 47 12.17 -4.10 -1.54
C PRO A 47 12.06 -4.47 -0.05
N PHE A 48 11.02 -3.98 0.63
CA PHE A 48 10.72 -4.27 2.02
C PHE A 48 9.23 -4.10 2.30
N ALA A 49 8.74 -4.85 3.28
CA ALA A 49 7.45 -4.63 3.92
C ALA A 49 7.65 -4.01 5.30
N MET A 50 6.71 -3.17 5.75
CA MET A 50 6.71 -2.69 7.13
C MET A 50 5.96 -3.70 8.00
N VAL A 51 6.62 -4.19 9.05
CA VAL A 51 6.03 -5.12 10.02
C VAL A 51 5.76 -4.36 11.31
N ALA A 52 4.52 -4.39 11.77
CA ALA A 52 4.11 -3.85 13.05
C ALA A 52 4.18 -4.95 14.12
N THR A 53 4.99 -4.75 15.16
CA THR A 53 5.11 -5.66 16.31
C THR A 53 4.76 -4.92 17.59
N GLN A 54 4.16 -5.62 18.56
CA GLN A 54 3.97 -5.07 19.90
C GLN A 54 5.23 -5.32 20.74
N GLU A 55 5.80 -4.26 21.32
CA GLU A 55 6.95 -4.32 22.23
C GLU A 55 6.57 -3.57 23.51
N ASP A 56 6.41 -4.31 24.61
CA ASP A 56 5.82 -3.82 25.85
C ASP A 56 4.50 -3.06 25.58
N ALA A 57 4.47 -1.76 25.83
CA ALA A 57 3.31 -0.90 25.62
C ALA A 57 3.26 -0.21 24.24
N LEU A 58 4.25 -0.44 23.36
CA LEU A 58 4.39 0.26 22.08
C LEU A 58 4.08 -0.64 20.89
N THR A 59 3.50 -0.07 19.84
CA THR A 59 3.52 -0.66 18.50
C THR A 59 4.72 -0.11 17.75
N VAL A 60 5.67 -0.99 17.42
CA VAL A 60 6.89 -0.61 16.71
C VAL A 60 6.82 -1.09 15.27
N LEU A 61 7.10 -0.20 14.34
CA LEU A 61 7.09 -0.47 12.91
C LEU A 61 8.53 -0.58 12.41
N ARG A 62 8.92 -1.71 11.83
CA ARG A 62 10.26 -1.92 11.26
C ARG A 62 10.20 -2.46 9.83
N PRO A 63 11.15 -2.07 8.95
CA PRO A 63 11.27 -2.67 7.64
C PRO A 63 11.76 -4.12 7.76
N HIS A 64 11.10 -5.02 7.05
CA HIS A 64 11.54 -6.38 6.81
C HIS A 64 11.74 -6.54 5.31
N ARG A 65 12.94 -6.93 4.89
CA ARG A 65 13.25 -7.13 3.48
C ARG A 65 12.32 -8.20 2.91
N THR A 66 11.73 -7.92 1.76
CA THR A 66 11.02 -8.92 0.97
C THR A 66 11.99 -9.44 -0.07
N ASP A 67 12.01 -10.76 -0.25
CA ASP A 67 12.61 -11.33 -1.45
C ASP A 67 11.60 -11.11 -2.58
N GLY A 68 12.07 -10.53 -3.69
CA GLY A 68 11.24 -10.15 -4.84
C GLY A 68 10.80 -11.32 -5.69
#